data_AF-A0A8T3X6I7-F1
#
_entry.id   AF-A0A8T3X6I7-F1
#
_cell.length_a   1.000
_cell.length_b   1.000
_cell.length_c   1.000
_cell.angle_alpha   90.00
_cell.angle_beta   90.00
_cell.angle_gamma   90.00
#
_symmetry.space_group_name_H-M   'P 1'
#
loop_
_entity.id
_entity.type
_entity.pdbx_description
1 polymer ?
#
loop_
_entity_poly.entity_id
_entity_poly.type
_entity_poly.pdbx_seq_one_letter_code
_entity_poly.pdbx_strand_id
1 'polypeptide(L)'
;MKLIVGVDPGMRTGVAVLDISSGFYRTSTARSFDDACSMAISYGEPIIIATDKAKTPDFARKVAASFNARHFHPRSDMKNADKKAMTEGMNFANDHEMDALAAALGAKKEHSGMFQKVDTALNDRGLGHMSDEVKELLVKEYAGNIEQALGMLSVKEKAGVVYVPRWIESRRVYELNRRIEALERTIRRQDEAIRKLSSEKPRILRIENKSSRGFRKSIDTLLKENRALRSAGHVPEGYEIIHEFHEDEKGKIFLVRNQKEARIAGMKEPKMLIADGFEPDSIVPFIDAGKIRMENRGSLTLARKDDISRALNEGFMNYMRLYKKRFDTKR
;
A
#
# COMPACT_ATOMS: atom_id res chain seq x y z
N MET A 1 -28.91 7.35 -24.23
CA MET A 1 -28.04 8.05 -25.19
C MET A 1 -27.14 7.03 -25.85
N LYS A 2 -27.11 7.03 -27.18
CA LYS A 2 -26.17 6.25 -28.00
C LYS A 2 -25.08 7.20 -28.47
N LEU A 3 -23.83 6.80 -28.30
CA LEU A 3 -22.69 7.70 -28.40
C LEU A 3 -21.77 7.33 -29.56
N ILE A 4 -21.25 8.37 -30.20
CA ILE A 4 -20.02 8.34 -30.99
C ILE A 4 -18.90 8.82 -30.08
N VAL A 5 -17.84 8.04 -29.97
CA VAL A 5 -16.69 8.37 -29.13
C VAL A 5 -15.46 8.52 -29.98
N GLY A 6 -14.91 9.73 -30.04
CA GLY A 6 -13.62 9.99 -30.67
C GLY A 6 -12.49 9.74 -29.70
N VAL A 7 -11.40 9.16 -30.19
CA VAL A 7 -10.17 8.92 -29.42
C VAL A 7 -8.95 9.35 -30.23
N ASP A 8 -8.05 10.09 -29.57
CA ASP A 8 -6.74 10.46 -30.10
C ASP A 8 -5.64 10.00 -29.11
N PRO A 9 -5.00 8.84 -29.36
CA PRO A 9 -4.00 8.29 -28.46
C PRO A 9 -2.63 8.99 -28.61
N GLY A 10 -2.06 9.44 -27.49
CA GLY A 10 -0.74 10.07 -27.42
C GLY A 10 -0.13 9.97 -26.02
N MET A 11 0.76 10.90 -25.64
CA MET A 11 1.21 11.04 -24.23
C MET A 11 0.04 11.34 -23.29
N ARG A 12 -0.99 12.00 -23.82
CA ARG A 12 -2.30 12.23 -23.19
C ARG A 12 -3.33 11.80 -24.22
N THR A 13 -4.26 10.92 -23.85
CA THR A 13 -5.27 10.46 -24.80
C THR A 13 -6.45 11.42 -24.78
N GLY A 14 -6.70 12.10 -25.90
CA GLY A 14 -7.93 12.87 -26.06
C GLY A 14 -9.12 11.94 -26.20
N VAL A 15 -10.22 12.24 -25.52
CA VAL A 15 -11.48 11.51 -25.64
C VAL A 15 -12.60 12.52 -25.81
N ALA A 16 -13.47 12.27 -26.78
CA ALA A 16 -14.68 13.05 -27.01
C ALA A 16 -15.88 12.14 -27.11
N VAL A 17 -16.97 12.46 -26.41
CA VAL A 17 -18.26 11.77 -26.53
C VAL A 17 -19.27 12.70 -27.18
N LEU A 18 -20.04 12.18 -28.12
CA LEU A 18 -21.05 12.90 -28.89
C LEU A 18 -22.31 12.04 -28.97
N ASP A 19 -23.45 12.60 -28.60
CA ASP A 19 -24.73 11.91 -28.76
C ASP A 19 -25.17 11.91 -30.23
N ILE A 20 -25.77 10.80 -30.68
CA ILE A 20 -26.18 10.68 -32.09
C ILE A 20 -27.43 11.49 -32.43
N SER A 21 -28.30 11.73 -31.44
CA SER A 21 -29.62 12.33 -31.67
C SER A 21 -29.71 13.78 -31.19
N SER A 22 -28.91 14.18 -30.20
CA SER A 22 -28.81 15.57 -29.74
C SER A 22 -27.52 16.25 -30.19
N GLY A 23 -27.38 17.53 -29.83
CA GLY A 23 -26.13 18.30 -29.94
C GLY A 23 -25.18 18.11 -28.74
N PHE A 24 -25.49 17.20 -27.82
CA PHE A 24 -24.68 17.00 -26.62
C PHE A 24 -23.29 16.45 -26.95
N TYR A 25 -22.26 17.08 -26.37
CA TYR A 25 -20.89 16.58 -26.41
C TYR A 25 -20.13 16.88 -25.11
N ARG A 26 -19.09 16.08 -24.84
CA ARG A 26 -18.08 16.31 -23.81
C ARG A 26 -16.71 15.86 -24.28
N THR A 27 -15.67 16.60 -23.92
CA THR A 27 -14.27 16.21 -24.11
C THR A 27 -13.58 16.03 -22.77
N SER A 28 -12.54 15.21 -22.74
CA SER A 28 -11.63 15.11 -21.62
C SER A 28 -10.33 14.44 -22.06
N THR A 29 -9.33 14.56 -21.20
CA THR A 29 -8.07 13.85 -21.34
C THR A 29 -8.08 12.58 -20.48
N ALA A 30 -7.97 11.42 -21.11
CA ALA A 30 -7.84 10.14 -20.44
C ALA A 30 -6.36 9.80 -20.16
N ARG A 31 -6.09 9.27 -18.97
CA ARG A 31 -4.74 8.87 -18.52
C ARG A 31 -4.40 7.42 -18.85
N SER A 32 -5.40 6.62 -19.17
CA SER A 32 -5.23 5.21 -19.52
C SER A 32 -6.36 4.73 -20.42
N PHE A 33 -6.19 3.54 -20.99
CA PHE A 33 -7.26 2.81 -21.70
C PHE A 33 -8.53 2.74 -20.87
N ASP A 34 -8.37 2.39 -19.60
CA ASP A 34 -9.46 2.23 -18.67
C ASP A 34 -10.22 3.53 -18.39
N ASP A 35 -9.48 4.62 -18.27
CA ASP A 35 -10.02 5.95 -18.03
C ASP A 35 -10.86 6.40 -19.23
N ALA A 36 -10.38 6.15 -20.46
CA ALA A 36 -11.11 6.43 -21.69
C ALA A 36 -12.42 5.63 -21.77
N CYS A 37 -12.37 4.32 -21.46
CA CYS A 37 -13.56 3.48 -21.43
C CYS A 37 -14.56 3.92 -20.33
N SER A 38 -14.07 4.22 -19.13
CA SER A 38 -14.88 4.68 -18.00
C SER A 38 -15.59 6.00 -18.34
N MET A 39 -14.86 6.95 -18.94
CA MET A 39 -15.42 8.21 -19.38
C MET A 39 -16.50 8.00 -20.43
N ALA A 40 -16.21 7.24 -21.49
CA ALA A 40 -17.15 6.98 -22.58
C ALA A 40 -18.50 6.43 -22.06
N ILE A 41 -18.43 5.39 -21.23
CA ILE A 41 -19.64 4.72 -20.73
C ILE A 41 -20.39 5.51 -19.63
N SER A 42 -19.72 6.47 -18.99
CA SER A 42 -20.36 7.33 -17.98
C SER A 42 -21.44 8.24 -18.57
N TYR A 43 -21.38 8.53 -19.87
CA TYR A 43 -22.34 9.37 -20.57
C TYR A 43 -23.42 8.58 -21.33
N GLY A 44 -23.23 7.30 -21.61
CA GLY A 44 -24.18 6.53 -22.42
C GLY A 44 -23.54 5.30 -23.06
N GLU A 45 -24.16 4.76 -24.10
CA GLU A 45 -23.68 3.56 -24.78
C GLU A 45 -22.83 3.91 -26.01
N PRO A 46 -21.52 3.61 -26.03
CA PRO A 46 -20.71 3.77 -27.22
C PRO A 46 -21.17 2.80 -28.31
N ILE A 47 -21.56 3.33 -29.46
CA ILE A 47 -21.92 2.54 -30.64
C ILE A 47 -20.93 2.72 -31.80
N ILE A 48 -20.20 3.84 -31.82
CA ILE A 48 -19.11 4.10 -32.75
C ILE A 48 -17.89 4.58 -31.97
N ILE A 49 -16.71 4.02 -32.24
CA ILE A 49 -15.42 4.57 -31.80
C ILE A 49 -14.68 5.09 -33.03
N ALA A 50 -14.28 6.36 -33.00
CA ALA A 50 -13.70 7.07 -34.13
C ALA A 50 -12.27 7.53 -33.85
N THR A 51 -11.44 7.57 -34.89
CA THR A 51 -10.10 8.19 -34.88
C THR A 51 -9.94 9.10 -36.10
N ASP A 52 -9.08 10.10 -36.00
CA ASP A 52 -8.74 11.04 -37.08
C ASP A 52 -7.69 10.48 -38.07
N LYS A 53 -7.11 9.31 -37.75
CA LYS A 53 -6.08 8.64 -38.55
C LYS A 53 -6.65 7.61 -39.52
N ALA A 54 -6.16 7.60 -40.75
CA ALA A 54 -6.55 6.60 -41.74
C ALA A 54 -6.10 5.20 -41.34
N LYS A 55 -4.85 5.08 -40.84
CA LYS A 55 -4.38 3.84 -40.22
C LYS A 55 -4.81 3.84 -38.76
N THR A 56 -5.72 2.95 -38.44
CA THR A 56 -6.30 2.86 -37.11
C THR A 56 -5.28 2.52 -36.02
N PRO A 57 -5.11 3.37 -34.99
CA PRO A 57 -4.32 3.05 -33.82
C PRO A 57 -4.85 1.82 -33.07
N ASP A 58 -3.96 0.98 -32.53
CA ASP A 58 -4.35 -0.19 -31.73
C ASP A 58 -5.27 0.19 -30.57
N PHE A 59 -5.05 1.36 -29.98
CA PHE A 59 -5.85 1.89 -28.89
C PHE A 59 -7.33 2.03 -29.29
N ALA A 60 -7.62 2.68 -30.43
CA ALA A 60 -8.98 2.86 -30.92
C ALA A 60 -9.68 1.52 -31.20
N ARG A 61 -8.96 0.56 -31.79
CA ARG A 61 -9.47 -0.82 -32.00
C ARG A 61 -9.82 -1.52 -30.70
N LYS A 62 -8.97 -1.42 -29.68
CA LYS A 62 -9.22 -2.02 -28.36
C LYS A 62 -10.45 -1.39 -27.70
N VAL A 63 -10.58 -0.06 -27.76
CA VAL A 63 -11.75 0.63 -27.17
C VAL A 63 -13.03 0.21 -27.90
N ALA A 64 -13.01 0.12 -29.23
CA ALA A 64 -14.14 -0.37 -30.02
C ALA A 64 -14.55 -1.79 -29.63
N ALA A 65 -13.57 -2.69 -29.50
CA ALA A 65 -13.82 -4.06 -29.09
C ALA A 65 -14.45 -4.16 -27.69
N SER A 66 -14.02 -3.33 -26.74
CA SER A 66 -14.56 -3.32 -25.36
C SER A 66 -16.04 -2.95 -25.30
N PHE A 67 -16.55 -2.15 -26.24
CA PHE A 67 -17.96 -1.78 -26.31
C PHE A 67 -18.75 -2.53 -27.38
N ASN A 68 -18.08 -3.43 -28.11
CA ASN A 68 -18.65 -4.06 -29.31
C ASN A 68 -19.26 -2.98 -30.23
N ALA A 69 -18.50 -1.90 -30.40
CA ALA A 69 -18.86 -0.71 -31.15
C ALA A 69 -18.23 -0.75 -32.54
N ARG A 70 -18.87 -0.09 -33.50
CA ARG A 70 -18.31 0.06 -34.84
C ARG A 70 -17.06 0.92 -34.75
N HIS A 71 -15.96 0.41 -35.29
CA HIS A 71 -14.76 1.19 -35.43
C HIS A 71 -14.85 2.06 -36.71
N PHE A 72 -14.57 3.35 -36.59
CA PHE A 72 -14.56 4.32 -37.70
C PHE A 72 -13.18 4.96 -37.86
N HIS A 73 -12.71 5.02 -39.10
CA HIS A 73 -11.54 5.82 -39.49
C HIS A 73 -11.81 6.49 -40.85
N PRO A 74 -11.22 7.66 -41.11
CA PRO A 74 -11.32 8.31 -42.40
C PRO A 74 -10.50 7.56 -43.47
N ARG A 75 -10.76 7.88 -44.75
CA ARG A 75 -9.99 7.35 -45.90
C ARG A 75 -8.55 7.87 -45.95
N SER A 76 -8.34 9.08 -45.43
CA SER A 76 -7.05 9.76 -45.28
C SER A 76 -7.01 10.46 -43.93
N ASP A 77 -5.83 10.65 -43.35
CA ASP A 77 -5.68 11.42 -42.12
C ASP A 77 -6.39 12.78 -42.24
N MET A 78 -7.16 13.14 -41.21
CA MET A 78 -7.82 14.44 -41.16
C MET A 78 -6.77 15.54 -41.08
N LYS A 79 -6.90 16.58 -41.91
CA LYS A 79 -5.98 17.73 -41.88
C LYS A 79 -6.30 18.60 -40.68
N ASN A 80 -5.28 19.18 -40.05
CA ASN A 80 -5.46 20.09 -38.91
C ASN A 80 -6.41 21.27 -39.22
N ALA A 81 -6.40 21.78 -40.45
CA ALA A 81 -7.33 22.83 -40.88
C ALA A 81 -8.80 22.35 -40.84
N ASP A 82 -9.07 21.13 -41.32
CA ASP A 82 -10.41 20.55 -41.32
C ASP A 82 -10.88 20.29 -39.89
N LYS A 83 -10.00 19.77 -39.02
CA LYS A 83 -10.31 19.55 -37.60
C LYS A 83 -10.70 20.85 -36.89
N LYS A 84 -9.94 21.93 -37.11
CA LYS A 84 -10.24 23.26 -36.56
C LYS A 84 -11.57 23.80 -37.06
N ALA A 85 -11.85 23.68 -38.36
CA ALA A 85 -13.12 24.11 -38.93
C ALA A 85 -14.31 23.30 -38.38
N MET A 86 -14.15 22.00 -38.16
CA MET A 86 -15.21 21.14 -37.60
C MET A 86 -15.49 21.42 -36.12
N THR A 87 -14.51 21.90 -35.38
CA THR A 87 -14.60 22.15 -33.92
C THR A 87 -14.77 23.64 -33.59
N GLU A 88 -15.00 24.48 -34.59
CA GLU A 88 -15.18 25.91 -34.41
C GLU A 88 -16.38 26.21 -33.50
N GLY A 89 -16.18 27.08 -32.50
CA GLY A 89 -17.19 27.42 -31.49
C GLY A 89 -17.47 26.33 -30.44
N MET A 90 -16.70 25.24 -30.42
CA MET A 90 -16.82 24.17 -29.43
C MET A 90 -15.74 24.29 -28.34
N ASN A 91 -16.03 23.77 -27.15
CA ASN A 91 -15.14 23.82 -25.99
C ASN A 91 -14.31 22.55 -25.87
N PHE A 92 -13.00 22.71 -25.71
CA PHE A 92 -12.03 21.64 -25.45
C PHE A 92 -10.79 22.23 -24.74
N ALA A 93 -10.05 21.41 -24.00
CA ALA A 93 -8.93 21.90 -23.19
C ALA A 93 -7.57 21.89 -23.91
N ASN A 94 -7.40 21.07 -24.94
CA ASN A 94 -6.12 20.89 -25.65
C ASN A 94 -6.31 20.28 -27.06
N ASP A 95 -5.22 20.24 -27.84
CA ASP A 95 -5.22 19.74 -29.22
C ASP A 95 -5.64 18.27 -29.33
N HIS A 96 -5.31 17.41 -28.36
CA HIS A 96 -5.75 16.01 -28.37
C HIS A 96 -7.27 15.88 -28.18
N GLU A 97 -7.86 16.71 -27.32
CA GLU A 97 -9.31 16.77 -27.16
C GLU A 97 -10.01 17.31 -28.40
N MET A 98 -9.41 18.31 -29.07
CA MET A 98 -9.90 18.81 -30.36
C MET A 98 -9.84 17.71 -31.44
N ASP A 99 -8.74 16.98 -31.52
CA ASP A 99 -8.54 15.90 -32.49
C ASP A 99 -9.54 14.75 -32.26
N ALA A 100 -9.76 14.36 -31.01
CA ALA A 100 -10.79 13.39 -30.64
C ALA A 100 -12.19 13.89 -31.00
N LEU A 101 -12.51 15.16 -30.73
CA LEU A 101 -13.81 15.74 -31.08
C LEU A 101 -14.03 15.78 -32.60
N ALA A 102 -13.01 16.20 -33.35
CA ALA A 102 -13.04 16.19 -34.81
C ALA A 102 -13.26 14.78 -35.38
N ALA A 103 -12.62 13.76 -34.81
CA ALA A 103 -12.84 12.37 -35.19
C ALA A 103 -14.31 11.94 -34.96
N ALA A 104 -14.89 12.27 -33.81
CA ALA A 104 -16.29 11.95 -33.50
C ALA A 104 -17.27 12.66 -34.46
N LEU A 105 -17.02 13.94 -34.76
CA LEU A 105 -17.81 14.72 -35.71
C LEU A 105 -17.67 14.18 -37.15
N GLY A 106 -16.48 13.76 -37.55
CA GLY A 106 -16.22 13.10 -38.82
C GLY A 106 -17.05 11.82 -38.97
N ALA A 107 -17.07 10.99 -37.92
CA ALA A 107 -17.90 9.80 -37.89
C ALA A 107 -19.40 10.15 -37.95
N LYS A 108 -19.87 11.16 -37.21
CA LYS A 108 -21.27 11.60 -37.27
C LYS A 108 -21.66 12.08 -38.65
N LYS A 109 -20.76 12.82 -39.33
CA LYS A 109 -20.98 13.32 -40.69
C LYS A 109 -21.12 12.17 -41.68
N GLU A 110 -20.25 11.16 -41.64
CA GLU A 110 -20.34 10.00 -42.54
C GLU A 110 -21.66 9.24 -42.36
N HIS A 111 -22.13 9.08 -41.11
CA HIS A 111 -23.35 8.33 -40.81
C HIS A 111 -24.64 9.17 -40.92
N SER A 112 -24.52 10.49 -41.10
CA SER A 112 -25.66 11.44 -41.08
C SER A 112 -26.77 11.07 -42.06
N GLY A 113 -26.42 10.68 -43.30
CA GLY A 113 -27.41 10.31 -44.31
C GLY A 113 -28.21 9.06 -43.95
N MET A 114 -27.58 8.08 -43.29
CA MET A 114 -28.26 6.88 -42.81
C MET A 114 -29.09 7.18 -41.56
N PHE A 115 -28.56 7.98 -40.62
CA PHE A 115 -29.31 8.42 -39.44
C PHE A 115 -30.58 9.19 -39.82
N GLN A 116 -30.49 10.13 -40.77
CA GLN A 116 -31.64 10.90 -41.23
C GLN A 116 -32.69 10.01 -41.91
N LYS A 117 -32.27 9.04 -42.73
CA LYS A 117 -33.20 8.07 -43.34
C LYS A 117 -33.96 7.26 -42.29
N VAL A 118 -33.28 6.83 -41.23
CA VAL A 118 -33.91 6.12 -40.11
C VAL A 118 -34.88 7.04 -39.38
N ASP A 119 -34.47 8.27 -39.06
CA ASP A 119 -35.32 9.25 -38.37
C ASP A 119 -36.61 9.53 -39.16
N THR A 120 -36.50 9.84 -40.45
CA THR A 120 -37.67 10.07 -41.31
C THR A 120 -38.58 8.85 -41.35
N ALA A 121 -38.02 7.67 -41.67
CA ALA A 121 -38.81 6.45 -41.85
C ALA A 121 -39.56 6.03 -40.57
N LEU A 122 -38.98 6.25 -39.39
CA LEU A 122 -39.61 5.90 -38.13
C LEU A 122 -40.59 6.96 -37.65
N ASN A 123 -40.29 8.25 -37.85
CA ASN A 123 -41.22 9.33 -37.51
C ASN A 123 -42.51 9.24 -38.34
N ASP A 124 -42.41 8.95 -39.63
CA ASP A 124 -43.56 8.76 -40.53
C ASP A 124 -44.49 7.62 -40.06
N ARG A 125 -43.96 6.68 -39.26
CA ARG A 125 -44.67 5.52 -38.70
C ARG A 125 -45.07 5.70 -37.23
N GLY A 126 -44.77 6.84 -36.61
CA GLY A 126 -44.99 7.06 -35.17
C GLY A 126 -44.04 6.27 -34.26
N LEU A 127 -42.95 5.74 -34.79
CA LEU A 127 -41.95 4.92 -34.09
C LEU A 127 -40.65 5.67 -33.78
N GLY A 128 -40.67 7.01 -33.77
CA GLY A 128 -39.48 7.84 -33.58
C GLY A 128 -38.69 7.53 -32.30
N HIS A 129 -39.35 7.05 -31.25
CA HIS A 129 -38.71 6.63 -30.00
C HIS A 129 -37.75 5.44 -30.14
N MET A 130 -37.82 4.66 -31.24
CA MET A 130 -36.95 3.51 -31.52
C MET A 130 -35.75 3.88 -32.40
N SER A 131 -35.59 5.15 -32.77
CA SER A 131 -34.59 5.58 -33.75
C SER A 131 -33.16 5.26 -33.33
N ASP A 132 -32.83 5.53 -32.06
CA ASP A 132 -31.49 5.27 -31.51
C ASP A 132 -31.12 3.79 -31.56
N GLU A 133 -32.05 2.90 -31.21
CA GLU A 133 -31.89 1.45 -31.24
C GLU A 133 -31.73 0.93 -32.66
N VAL A 134 -32.53 1.41 -33.61
CA VAL A 134 -32.42 1.02 -35.02
C VAL A 134 -31.09 1.50 -35.61
N LYS A 135 -30.68 2.75 -35.34
CA LYS A 135 -29.37 3.29 -35.75
C LYS A 135 -28.23 2.44 -35.21
N GLU A 136 -28.28 2.05 -33.94
CA GLU A 136 -27.27 1.15 -33.36
C GLU A 136 -27.17 -0.18 -34.13
N LEU A 137 -28.30 -0.85 -34.36
CA LEU A 137 -28.33 -2.15 -35.02
C LEU A 137 -27.75 -2.11 -36.45
N LEU A 138 -28.04 -1.03 -37.18
CA LEU A 138 -27.50 -0.80 -38.52
C LEU A 138 -26.00 -0.50 -38.48
N VAL A 139 -25.56 0.39 -37.58
CA VAL A 139 -24.15 0.79 -37.42
C VAL A 139 -23.26 -0.40 -37.04
N LYS A 140 -23.75 -1.25 -36.12
CA LYS A 140 -23.03 -2.46 -35.67
C LYS A 140 -23.18 -3.63 -36.65
N GLU A 141 -23.84 -3.42 -37.79
CA GLU A 141 -24.07 -4.42 -38.85
C GLU A 141 -24.84 -5.67 -38.36
N TYR A 142 -25.65 -5.54 -37.32
CA TYR A 142 -26.56 -6.60 -36.88
C TYR A 142 -27.82 -6.69 -37.73
N ALA A 143 -28.21 -5.57 -38.35
CA ALA A 143 -29.30 -5.51 -39.32
C ALA A 143 -28.79 -4.88 -40.62
N GLY A 144 -29.23 -5.41 -41.76
CA GLY A 144 -28.93 -4.85 -43.08
C GLY A 144 -29.90 -3.77 -43.53
N ASN A 145 -31.07 -3.65 -42.89
CA ASN A 145 -32.09 -2.65 -43.20
C ASN A 145 -33.02 -2.37 -41.99
N ILE A 146 -33.84 -1.33 -42.12
CA ILE A 146 -34.73 -0.83 -41.06
C ILE A 146 -35.76 -1.90 -40.65
N GLU A 147 -36.34 -2.64 -41.59
CA GLU A 147 -37.34 -3.67 -41.29
C GLU A 147 -36.76 -4.81 -40.46
N GLN A 148 -35.56 -5.28 -40.82
CA GLN A 148 -34.85 -6.30 -40.06
C GLN A 148 -34.55 -5.81 -38.63
N ALA A 149 -34.12 -4.56 -38.47
CA ALA A 149 -33.85 -3.97 -37.17
C ALA A 149 -35.12 -3.88 -36.30
N LEU A 150 -36.23 -3.42 -36.87
CA LEU A 150 -37.54 -3.37 -36.19
C LEU A 150 -38.03 -4.76 -35.78
N GLY A 151 -37.87 -5.75 -36.66
CA GLY A 151 -38.19 -7.14 -36.35
C GLY A 151 -37.41 -7.67 -35.14
N MET A 152 -36.11 -7.40 -35.06
CA MET A 152 -35.27 -7.80 -33.91
C MET A 152 -35.70 -7.13 -32.61
N LEU A 153 -36.09 -5.86 -32.65
CA LEU A 153 -36.56 -5.13 -31.47
C LEU A 153 -37.94 -5.64 -31.00
N SER A 154 -38.83 -5.97 -31.93
CA SER A 154 -40.17 -6.51 -31.64
C SER A 154 -40.11 -7.91 -30.99
N VAL A 155 -39.18 -8.76 -31.43
CA VAL A 155 -38.94 -10.08 -30.82
C VAL A 155 -38.41 -9.94 -29.40
N LYS A 156 -37.54 -8.96 -29.14
CA LYS A 156 -37.04 -8.68 -27.79
C LYS A 156 -38.13 -8.23 -26.82
N GLU A 157 -39.06 -7.37 -27.25
CA GLU A 157 -40.19 -6.96 -26.41
C GLU A 157 -41.12 -8.13 -26.06
N LYS A 158 -41.44 -8.98 -27.04
CA LYS A 158 -42.30 -10.16 -26.82
C LYS A 158 -41.70 -11.19 -25.86
N ALA A 159 -40.38 -11.22 -25.71
CA ALA A 159 -39.68 -12.13 -24.80
C ALA A 159 -39.73 -11.67 -23.32
N GLY A 160 -40.34 -10.53 -23.00
CA GLY A 160 -40.48 -10.05 -21.61
C GLY A 160 -39.15 -9.78 -20.90
N VAL A 161 -38.08 -9.58 -21.67
CA VAL A 161 -36.73 -9.34 -21.11
C VAL A 161 -36.71 -7.92 -20.56
N VAL A 162 -36.55 -7.80 -19.24
CA VAL A 162 -36.34 -6.51 -18.57
C VAL A 162 -35.13 -5.83 -19.22
N TYR A 163 -35.38 -4.69 -19.88
CA TYR A 163 -34.34 -3.91 -20.53
C TYR A 163 -33.45 -3.28 -19.46
N VAL A 164 -32.38 -3.96 -19.10
CA VAL A 164 -31.19 -3.30 -18.56
C VAL A 164 -30.44 -2.78 -19.78
N PRO A 165 -30.32 -1.44 -19.97
CA PRO A 165 -29.53 -0.91 -21.07
C PRO A 165 -28.17 -1.59 -21.07
N ARG A 166 -27.74 -2.13 -22.21
CA ARG A 166 -26.52 -2.94 -22.32
C ARG A 166 -25.28 -2.18 -21.84
N TRP A 167 -25.28 -0.85 -21.88
CA TRP A 167 -24.22 -0.02 -21.27
C TRP A 167 -24.22 -0.02 -19.73
N ILE A 168 -25.35 -0.19 -19.05
CA ILE A 168 -25.36 -0.38 -17.59
C ILE A 168 -24.71 -1.72 -17.25
N GLU A 169 -24.99 -2.75 -18.05
CA GLU A 169 -24.37 -4.07 -17.91
C GLU A 169 -22.87 -4.01 -18.28
N SER A 170 -22.50 -3.41 -19.41
CA SER A 170 -21.11 -3.19 -19.81
C SER A 170 -20.35 -2.32 -18.80
N ARG A 171 -20.98 -1.32 -18.18
CA ARG A 171 -20.36 -0.49 -17.14
C ARG A 171 -20.13 -1.31 -15.88
N ARG A 172 -21.12 -2.08 -15.44
CA ARG A 172 -21.00 -2.91 -14.24
C ARG A 172 -20.02 -4.07 -14.44
N VAL A 173 -20.03 -4.71 -15.60
CA VAL A 173 -19.06 -5.72 -16.00
C VAL A 173 -17.66 -5.12 -16.04
N TYR A 174 -17.51 -3.93 -16.62
CA TYR A 174 -16.24 -3.22 -16.66
C TYR A 174 -15.74 -2.84 -15.25
N GLU A 175 -16.59 -2.27 -14.40
CA GLU A 175 -16.27 -1.94 -13.01
C GLU A 175 -15.94 -3.19 -12.17
N LEU A 176 -16.66 -4.30 -12.38
CA LEU A 176 -16.40 -5.58 -11.73
C LEU A 176 -15.07 -6.18 -12.19
N ASN A 177 -14.78 -6.19 -13.49
CA ASN A 177 -13.51 -6.68 -14.03
C ASN A 177 -12.32 -5.86 -13.49
N ARG A 178 -12.46 -4.52 -13.43
CA ARG A 178 -11.48 -3.64 -12.79
C ARG A 178 -11.24 -3.99 -11.33
N ARG A 179 -12.32 -4.31 -10.60
CA ARG A 179 -12.23 -4.71 -9.19
C ARG A 179 -11.57 -6.08 -9.03
N ILE A 180 -11.87 -7.04 -9.92
CA ILE A 180 -11.22 -8.34 -9.97
C ILE A 180 -9.72 -8.18 -10.20
N GLU A 181 -9.30 -7.43 -11.23
CA GLU A 181 -7.89 -7.20 -11.53
C GLU A 181 -7.14 -6.50 -10.38
N ALA A 182 -7.80 -5.56 -9.70
CA ALA A 182 -7.24 -4.91 -8.51
C ALA A 182 -7.07 -5.89 -7.35
N LEU A 183 -8.08 -6.73 -7.09
CA LEU A 183 -8.03 -7.76 -6.06
C LEU A 183 -6.95 -8.80 -6.34
N GLU A 184 -6.84 -9.28 -7.58
CA GLU A 184 -5.79 -10.23 -7.98
C GLU A 184 -4.37 -9.66 -7.80
N ARG A 185 -4.17 -8.37 -8.10
CA ARG A 185 -2.88 -7.70 -7.82
C ARG A 185 -2.58 -7.65 -6.33
N THR A 186 -3.59 -7.39 -5.50
CA THR A 186 -3.44 -7.40 -4.04
C THR A 186 -3.10 -8.80 -3.53
N ILE A 187 -3.80 -9.83 -3.99
CA ILE A 187 -3.53 -11.24 -3.64
C ILE A 187 -2.09 -11.61 -3.99
N ARG A 188 -1.63 -11.31 -5.22
CA ARG A 188 -0.24 -11.57 -5.65
C ARG A 188 0.79 -10.91 -4.73
N ARG A 189 0.59 -9.64 -4.36
CA ARG A 189 1.48 -8.93 -3.43
C ARG A 189 1.48 -9.53 -2.04
N GLN A 190 0.31 -9.94 -1.54
CA GLN A 190 0.20 -10.58 -0.23
C GLN A 190 0.88 -11.96 -0.23
N ASP A 191 0.72 -12.76 -1.29
CA ASP A 191 1.38 -14.05 -1.44
C ASP A 191 2.91 -13.92 -1.48
N GLU A 192 3.43 -12.93 -2.20
CA GLU A 192 4.88 -12.64 -2.21
C GLU A 192 5.39 -12.24 -0.82
N ALA A 193 4.64 -11.40 -0.09
CA ALA A 193 4.98 -11.03 1.28
C ALA A 193 4.98 -12.23 2.22
N ILE A 194 3.96 -13.10 2.13
CA ILE A 194 3.85 -14.34 2.90
C ILE A 194 5.03 -15.26 2.60
N ARG A 195 5.42 -15.42 1.33
CA ARG A 195 6.59 -16.23 0.93
C ARG A 195 7.88 -15.68 1.53
N LYS A 196 8.11 -14.37 1.45
CA LYS A 196 9.30 -13.73 2.05
C LYS A 196 9.37 -13.97 3.56
N LEU A 197 8.30 -13.65 4.29
CA LEU A 197 8.23 -13.83 5.74
C LEU A 197 8.43 -15.30 6.15
N SER A 198 7.81 -16.22 5.40
CA SER A 198 7.95 -17.66 5.64
C SER A 198 9.39 -18.15 5.42
N SER A 199 10.16 -17.51 4.53
CA SER A 199 11.57 -17.83 4.30
C SER A 199 12.53 -17.25 5.35
N GLU A 200 12.16 -16.13 5.97
CA GLU A 200 12.99 -15.45 6.98
C GLU A 200 12.84 -16.04 8.38
N LYS A 201 11.63 -16.46 8.76
CA LYS A 201 11.34 -17.05 10.08
C LYS A 201 12.29 -18.17 10.49
N PRO A 202 12.64 -19.16 9.64
CA PRO A 202 13.60 -20.21 9.99
C PRO A 202 15.03 -19.70 10.20
N ARG A 203 15.43 -18.65 9.47
CA ARG A 203 16.77 -18.04 9.61
C ARG A 203 16.91 -17.35 10.96
N ILE A 204 15.91 -16.56 11.34
CA ILE A 204 15.86 -15.87 12.65
C ILE A 204 15.91 -16.90 13.79
N LEU A 205 15.06 -17.93 13.74
CA LEU A 205 15.04 -19.00 14.74
C LEU A 205 16.39 -19.75 14.85
N ARG A 206 17.11 -19.94 13.74
CA ARG A 206 18.46 -20.54 13.77
C ARG A 206 19.48 -19.65 14.46
N ILE A 207 19.42 -18.34 14.23
CA ILE A 207 20.33 -17.36 14.86
C ILE A 207 20.07 -17.32 16.37
N GLU A 208 18.81 -17.17 16.80
CA GLU A 208 18.44 -17.16 18.21
C GLU A 208 18.88 -18.43 18.95
N ASN A 209 18.67 -19.60 18.34
CA ASN A 209 19.07 -20.88 18.94
C ASN A 209 20.60 -21.05 19.06
N LYS A 210 21.37 -20.55 18.08
CA LYS A 210 22.84 -20.57 18.15
C LYS A 210 23.35 -19.66 19.26
N SER A 211 22.85 -18.43 19.34
CA SER A 211 23.20 -17.49 20.41
C SER A 211 22.87 -18.09 21.78
N SER A 212 21.67 -18.65 21.94
CA SER A 212 21.21 -19.26 23.20
C SER A 212 22.08 -20.42 23.69
N ARG A 213 22.64 -21.24 22.78
CA ARG A 213 23.55 -22.34 23.17
C ARG A 213 24.88 -21.85 23.74
N GLY A 214 25.45 -20.78 23.17
CA GLY A 214 26.69 -20.17 23.66
C GLY A 214 26.53 -19.65 25.09
N PHE A 215 25.47 -18.86 25.31
CA PHE A 215 25.14 -18.33 26.63
C PHE A 215 24.93 -19.43 27.68
N ARG A 216 24.22 -20.51 27.34
CA ARG A 216 24.00 -21.65 28.25
C ARG A 216 25.30 -22.30 28.72
N LYS A 217 26.28 -22.49 27.82
CA LYS A 217 27.59 -23.07 28.18
C LYS A 217 28.36 -22.15 29.11
N SER A 218 28.41 -20.85 28.82
CA SER A 218 29.09 -19.87 29.68
C SER A 218 28.44 -19.77 31.06
N ILE A 219 27.10 -19.84 31.15
CA ILE A 219 26.39 -19.89 32.44
C ILE A 219 26.82 -21.13 33.24
N ASP A 220 26.91 -22.30 32.62
CA ASP A 220 27.31 -23.52 33.33
C ASP A 220 28.76 -23.45 33.85
N THR A 221 29.70 -22.96 33.05
CA THR A 221 31.10 -22.75 33.48
C THR A 221 31.18 -21.80 34.67
N LEU A 222 30.52 -20.64 34.59
CA LEU A 222 30.54 -19.67 35.67
C LEU A 222 29.87 -20.23 36.94
N LEU A 223 28.83 -21.08 36.83
CA LEU A 223 28.20 -21.71 38.01
C LEU A 223 29.21 -22.61 38.75
N LYS A 224 30.09 -23.30 38.01
CA LYS A 224 31.14 -24.15 38.59
C LYS A 224 32.21 -23.32 39.29
N GLU A 225 32.68 -22.25 38.66
CA GLU A 225 33.67 -21.33 39.24
C GLU A 225 33.16 -20.70 40.55
N ASN A 226 31.89 -20.28 40.57
CA ASN A 226 31.35 -19.64 41.77
C ASN A 226 31.13 -20.63 42.93
N ARG A 227 30.81 -21.90 42.63
CA ARG A 227 30.84 -22.96 43.64
C ARG A 227 32.25 -23.15 44.18
N ALA A 228 33.27 -23.16 43.31
CA ALA A 228 34.66 -23.30 43.74
C ALA A 228 35.10 -22.16 44.68
N LEU A 229 34.73 -20.89 44.37
CA LEU A 229 35.04 -19.74 45.24
C LEU A 229 34.36 -19.84 46.62
N ARG A 230 33.12 -20.33 46.67
CA ARG A 230 32.43 -20.60 47.95
C ARG A 230 33.08 -21.73 48.73
N SER A 231 33.41 -22.84 48.05
CA SER A 231 34.12 -23.97 48.67
C SER A 231 35.52 -23.60 49.18
N ALA A 232 36.17 -22.60 48.57
CA ALA A 232 37.47 -22.07 48.99
C ALA A 232 37.39 -21.06 50.15
N GLY A 233 36.20 -20.77 50.68
CA GLY A 233 36.02 -19.86 51.82
C GLY A 233 36.20 -18.37 51.50
N HIS A 234 36.20 -18.00 50.22
CA HIS A 234 36.37 -16.60 49.78
C HIS A 234 35.08 -15.78 49.86
N VAL A 235 33.96 -16.39 50.23
CA VAL A 235 32.64 -15.74 50.37
C VAL A 235 32.09 -16.10 51.75
N PRO A 236 32.07 -15.18 52.73
CA PRO A 236 31.57 -15.48 54.06
C PRO A 236 30.06 -15.77 54.07
N GLU A 237 29.60 -16.44 55.12
CA GLU A 237 28.20 -16.80 55.30
C GLU A 237 27.34 -15.54 55.54
N GLY A 238 26.19 -15.44 54.87
CA GLY A 238 25.31 -14.26 54.93
C GLY A 238 25.59 -13.16 53.89
N TYR A 239 26.58 -13.33 53.01
CA TYR A 239 26.93 -12.33 51.99
C TYR A 239 26.39 -12.68 50.59
N GLU A 240 25.79 -11.69 49.93
CA GLU A 240 25.33 -11.75 48.53
C GLU A 240 26.30 -11.01 47.59
N ILE A 241 26.66 -11.64 46.47
CA ILE A 241 27.54 -11.06 45.45
C ILE A 241 26.68 -10.26 44.48
N ILE A 242 26.82 -8.93 44.51
CA ILE A 242 26.08 -8.00 43.64
C ILE A 242 26.95 -7.59 42.45
N HIS A 243 26.34 -7.59 41.27
CA HIS A 243 26.96 -7.10 40.04
C HIS A 243 26.20 -5.85 39.54
N GLU A 244 26.92 -4.86 39.00
CA GLU A 244 26.38 -3.54 38.58
C GLU A 244 26.22 -3.41 37.05
N PHE A 245 25.03 -2.97 36.59
CA PHE A 245 24.78 -2.55 35.21
C PHE A 245 24.63 -1.04 35.11
N HIS A 246 25.27 -0.42 34.11
CA HIS A 246 24.89 0.92 33.67
C HIS A 246 23.98 0.81 32.45
N GLU A 247 22.69 1.15 32.64
CA GLU A 247 21.75 1.40 31.54
C GLU A 247 21.11 2.76 31.81
N ASP A 248 21.50 3.78 31.04
CA ASP A 248 21.25 5.19 31.38
C ASP A 248 19.85 5.64 30.93
N GLU A 249 18.81 5.08 31.54
CA GLU A 249 17.50 5.71 31.56
C GLU A 249 17.48 6.75 32.70
N LYS A 250 17.92 7.98 32.40
CA LYS A 250 17.83 9.16 33.29
C LYS A 250 18.60 9.03 34.62
N GLY A 251 19.84 8.53 34.61
CA GLY A 251 20.72 8.56 35.78
C GLY A 251 20.40 7.53 36.88
N LYS A 252 19.77 6.40 36.54
CA LYS A 252 19.56 5.26 37.45
C LYS A 252 20.52 4.11 37.13
N ILE A 253 20.87 3.30 38.14
CA ILE A 253 21.76 2.14 38.05
C ILE A 253 20.96 0.90 38.45
N PHE A 254 21.10 -0.18 37.67
CA PHE A 254 20.48 -1.47 37.99
C PHE A 254 21.45 -2.33 38.80
N LEU A 255 20.99 -2.73 39.97
CA LEU A 255 21.67 -3.59 40.92
C LEU A 255 21.08 -4.99 40.85
N VAL A 256 21.96 -5.98 40.84
CA VAL A 256 21.56 -7.37 40.66
C VAL A 256 21.98 -8.20 41.86
N ARG A 257 21.00 -8.68 42.63
CA ARG A 257 21.19 -9.29 43.97
C ARG A 257 21.83 -10.67 43.92
N ASN A 258 21.62 -11.39 42.81
CA ASN A 258 22.16 -12.73 42.67
C ASN A 258 22.89 -12.94 41.34
N GLN A 259 23.77 -13.92 41.34
CA GLN A 259 24.64 -14.20 40.21
C GLN A 259 23.89 -14.68 38.95
N LYS A 260 22.69 -15.23 39.10
CA LYS A 260 21.90 -15.74 37.97
C LYS A 260 21.38 -14.59 37.11
N GLU A 261 20.89 -13.54 37.75
CA GLU A 261 20.40 -12.32 37.10
C GLU A 261 21.57 -11.48 36.54
N ALA A 262 22.71 -11.45 37.24
CA ALA A 262 23.89 -10.69 36.79
C ALA A 262 24.44 -11.20 35.45
N ARG A 263 24.32 -12.51 35.24
CA ARG A 263 24.72 -13.17 33.99
C ARG A 263 23.77 -12.92 32.83
N ILE A 264 22.47 -12.77 33.10
CA ILE A 264 21.49 -12.39 32.07
C ILE A 264 21.81 -10.99 31.53
N ALA A 265 22.36 -10.11 32.38
CA ALA A 265 22.80 -8.76 32.03
C ALA A 265 24.28 -8.65 31.58
N GLY A 266 25.01 -9.76 31.40
CA GLY A 266 26.35 -9.76 30.79
C GLY A 266 27.52 -9.28 31.67
N MET A 267 27.38 -9.27 33.00
CA MET A 267 28.42 -8.78 33.92
C MET A 267 29.40 -9.86 34.35
N LYS A 268 30.67 -9.48 34.58
CA LYS A 268 31.77 -10.42 34.90
C LYS A 268 32.35 -10.31 36.31
N GLU A 269 32.33 -9.14 36.94
CA GLU A 269 32.92 -8.92 38.28
C GLU A 269 32.04 -8.01 39.16
N PRO A 270 32.00 -8.22 40.49
CA PRO A 270 31.30 -7.33 41.41
C PRO A 270 32.10 -6.04 41.61
N LYS A 271 31.48 -4.89 41.36
CA LYS A 271 32.14 -3.59 41.54
C LYS A 271 32.02 -3.04 42.97
N MET A 272 31.03 -3.50 43.73
CA MET A 272 30.66 -2.93 45.02
C MET A 272 29.77 -3.90 45.82
N LEU A 273 29.86 -3.83 47.16
CA LEU A 273 28.98 -4.57 48.07
C LEU A 273 27.98 -3.61 48.74
N ILE A 274 26.74 -4.08 48.92
CA ILE A 274 25.68 -3.37 49.64
C ILE A 274 25.15 -4.29 50.74
N ALA A 275 25.15 -3.85 52.00
CA ALA A 275 24.61 -4.62 53.13
C ALA A 275 23.96 -3.71 54.18
N ASP A 276 23.09 -4.29 55.00
CA ASP A 276 22.51 -3.62 56.17
C ASP A 276 23.54 -3.62 57.32
N GLY A 277 23.98 -2.44 57.76
CA GLY A 277 24.98 -2.29 58.82
C GLY A 277 26.44 -2.36 58.33
N PHE A 278 27.41 -2.18 59.24
CA PHE A 278 28.83 -2.05 58.90
C PHE A 278 29.64 -3.33 59.14
N GLU A 279 30.59 -3.53 58.22
CA GLU A 279 31.85 -4.28 58.30
C GLU A 279 31.89 -5.72 57.73
N PRO A 280 32.65 -5.90 56.63
CA PRO A 280 33.88 -6.67 56.77
C PRO A 280 35.11 -6.02 56.11
N ASP A 281 36.29 -6.55 56.43
CA ASP A 281 37.57 -6.36 55.73
C ASP A 281 37.46 -6.81 54.26
N SER A 282 36.81 -5.99 53.43
CA SER A 282 36.56 -6.25 52.01
C SER A 282 37.61 -5.59 51.13
N ILE A 283 37.97 -6.28 50.05
CA ILE A 283 38.86 -5.78 48.98
C ILE A 283 38.10 -4.93 47.94
N VAL A 284 36.78 -4.85 48.07
CA VAL A 284 35.86 -4.16 47.15
C VAL A 284 35.08 -3.07 47.93
N PRO A 285 34.83 -1.87 47.34
CA PRO A 285 34.09 -0.79 48.01
C PRO A 285 32.74 -1.23 48.58
N PHE A 286 32.35 -0.60 49.69
CA PHE A 286 31.16 -0.95 50.47
C PHE A 286 30.22 0.26 50.62
N ILE A 287 28.92 0.03 50.52
CA ILE A 287 27.88 0.98 50.90
C ILE A 287 26.87 0.33 51.85
N ASP A 288 26.48 1.07 52.90
CA ASP A 288 25.35 0.74 53.74
C ASP A 288 24.03 0.88 52.97
N ALA A 289 23.26 -0.21 52.89
CA ALA A 289 21.97 -0.29 52.22
C ALA A 289 20.98 0.78 52.72
N GLY A 290 21.03 1.16 54.00
CA GLY A 290 20.18 2.19 54.59
C GLY A 290 20.43 3.61 54.03
N LYS A 291 21.56 3.82 53.33
CA LYS A 291 21.93 5.11 52.74
C LYS A 291 21.53 5.26 51.27
N ILE A 292 21.07 4.19 50.62
CA ILE A 292 20.64 4.24 49.22
C ILE A 292 19.14 3.98 49.14
N ARG A 293 18.44 4.88 48.43
CA ARG A 293 17.05 4.62 48.05
C ARG A 293 17.02 3.61 46.91
N MET A 294 16.43 2.46 47.18
CA MET A 294 16.30 1.35 46.24
C MET A 294 14.84 1.11 45.86
N GLU A 295 14.57 0.93 44.57
CA GLU A 295 13.25 0.60 44.02
C GLU A 295 13.31 -0.78 43.36
N ASN A 296 12.52 -1.75 43.84
CA ASN A 296 12.47 -3.08 43.23
C ASN A 296 11.56 -3.07 41.99
N ARG A 297 12.05 -3.62 40.87
CA ARG A 297 11.27 -3.87 39.65
C ARG A 297 11.50 -5.29 39.17
N GLY A 298 10.54 -6.17 39.49
CA GLY A 298 10.67 -7.59 39.20
C GLY A 298 11.89 -8.18 39.91
N SER A 299 12.81 -8.76 39.14
CA SER A 299 14.06 -9.32 39.64
C SER A 299 15.21 -8.30 39.76
N LEU A 300 14.99 -7.03 39.41
CA LEU A 300 16.04 -6.01 39.43
C LEU A 300 15.78 -5.01 40.56
N THR A 301 16.85 -4.48 41.16
CA THR A 301 16.77 -3.39 42.12
C THR A 301 17.38 -2.14 41.48
N LEU A 302 16.64 -1.04 41.39
CA LEU A 302 17.14 0.22 40.87
C LEU A 302 17.60 1.12 42.01
N ALA A 303 18.70 1.83 41.80
CA ALA A 303 19.18 2.88 42.68
C ALA A 303 19.53 4.14 41.87
N ARG A 304 19.40 5.32 42.49
CA ARG A 304 19.83 6.58 41.84
C ARG A 304 21.35 6.67 41.83
N LYS A 305 21.92 7.04 40.69
CA LYS A 305 23.37 7.23 40.52
C LYS A 305 23.96 8.25 41.50
N ASP A 306 23.21 9.31 41.81
CA ASP A 306 23.65 10.35 42.75
C ASP A 306 23.65 9.86 44.21
N ASP A 307 22.69 9.01 44.58
CA ASP A 307 22.60 8.43 45.92
C ASP A 307 23.75 7.40 46.09
N ILE A 308 24.03 6.60 45.05
CA ILE A 308 25.20 5.70 45.01
C ILE A 308 26.51 6.49 45.09
N SER A 309 26.68 7.54 44.29
CA SER A 309 27.91 8.33 44.24
C SER A 309 28.19 9.06 45.56
N ARG A 310 27.14 9.57 46.22
CA ARG A 310 27.24 10.20 47.53
C ARG A 310 27.62 9.18 48.61
N ALA A 311 26.97 8.03 48.62
CA ALA A 311 27.25 6.98 49.59
C ALA A 311 28.62 6.31 49.34
N LEU A 312 29.06 6.20 48.08
CA LEU A 312 30.43 5.81 47.70
C LEU A 312 31.46 6.81 48.20
N ASN A 313 31.23 8.12 48.08
CA ASN A 313 32.19 9.11 48.58
C ASN A 313 32.35 9.04 50.10
N GLU A 314 31.26 8.81 50.84
CA GLU A 314 31.32 8.56 52.29
C GLU A 314 32.00 7.22 52.63
N GLY A 315 31.67 6.15 51.91
CA GLY A 315 32.23 4.80 52.08
C GLY A 315 33.70 4.70 51.67
N PHE A 316 34.12 5.41 50.63
CA PHE A 316 35.49 5.49 50.13
C PHE A 316 36.40 6.23 51.11
N MET A 317 35.91 7.26 51.79
CA MET A 317 36.66 7.93 52.87
C MET A 317 36.83 7.03 54.11
N ASN A 318 35.88 6.13 54.38
CA ASN A 318 36.02 5.09 55.41
C ASN A 318 36.97 3.97 54.98
N TYR A 319 36.88 3.52 53.71
CA TYR A 319 37.82 2.58 53.10
C TYR A 319 39.26 3.12 53.16
N MET A 320 39.48 4.38 52.77
CA MET A 320 40.79 5.04 52.86
C MET A 320 41.27 5.20 54.32
N ARG A 321 40.35 5.42 55.28
CA ARG A 321 40.67 5.49 56.73
C ARG A 321 41.13 4.13 57.27
N LEU A 322 40.44 3.05 56.91
CA LEU A 322 40.79 1.67 57.30
C LEU A 322 42.06 1.19 56.59
N TYR A 323 42.22 1.52 55.30
CA TYR A 323 43.44 1.29 54.54
C TYR A 323 44.64 1.99 55.20
N LYS A 324 44.52 3.26 55.59
CA LYS A 324 45.56 3.98 56.34
C LYS A 324 45.89 3.32 57.69
N LYS A 325 44.87 2.96 58.49
CA LYS A 325 45.05 2.27 59.78
C LYS A 325 45.84 0.95 59.67
N ARG A 326 45.64 0.22 58.56
CA ARG A 326 46.28 -1.07 58.27
C ARG A 326 47.74 -0.93 57.82
N PHE A 327 48.12 0.24 57.31
CA PHE A 327 49.50 0.55 56.88
C PHE A 327 50.30 1.35 57.91
N ASP A 328 49.65 2.12 58.80
CA ASP A 328 50.32 2.80 59.93
C ASP A 328 50.64 1.86 61.11
N THR A 329 50.11 0.64 61.14
CA THR A 329 50.48 -0.40 62.13
C THR A 329 51.72 -1.22 61.72
N LYS A 330 52.36 -0.88 60.59
CA LYS A 330 53.64 -1.46 60.12
C LYS A 330 54.83 -0.49 60.21
N ARG A 331 54.81 0.47 61.14
CA ARG A 331 55.97 1.28 61.54
C ARG A 331 56.20 1.22 63.02
#